data_AF-X1BS76-F1
#
_entry.id   AF-X1BS76-F1
#
_cell.length_a   1.000
_cell.length_b   1.000
_cell.length_c   1.000
_cell.angle_alpha   90.00
_cell.angle_beta   90.00
_cell.angle_gamma   90.00
#
_symmetry.space_group_name_H-M   'P 1'
#
loop_
_entity.id
_entity.type
_entity.pdbx_description
1 polymer ?
#
loop_
_entity_poly.entity_id
_entity_poly.type
_entity_poly.pdbx_seq_one_letter_code
_entity_poly.pdbx_strand_id
1 'polypeptide(L)'
;TVCAKSPLTGAQGEAEAGGWWGPELKKAGFDAIIVKGSSPTPVYLYIKDGKVEIKNATHLWGKDTGTTQRTIKEELADDKIRIAQIGPAGENLVRFANIVNELKHFNGRNGLGAVMGSKKLKAIAVRGTKPIDLYDKEKVNQVTKEITKRIMDNPLSRDLRELGTLAVVRGFYEGGCLPSYNWTTGYFKEGENLTAETLNKTILKSTKGCYACPIRCKRVVEVDEPNLKVDPAYGGPEYETITSLGSICGISDLKYIAKASELCNKYTMDTISTGMVIAFAMQCYEKG
;
A
#
# COMPACT_ATOMS: atom_id res chain seq x y z
N THR A 1 5.70 10.30 -3.21
CA THR A 1 4.61 11.14 -2.69
C THR A 1 3.58 11.42 -3.77
N VAL A 2 2.31 11.51 -3.41
CA VAL A 2 1.23 12.01 -4.27
C VAL A 2 0.50 13.10 -3.49
N CYS A 3 0.16 14.21 -4.14
CA CYS A 3 -0.54 15.33 -3.52
C CYS A 3 -1.68 15.84 -4.39
N ALA A 4 -2.78 16.23 -3.77
CA ALA A 4 -3.91 16.94 -4.39
C ALA A 4 -4.81 17.54 -3.31
N LYS A 5 -5.82 18.33 -3.69
CA LYS A 5 -6.94 18.62 -2.78
C LYS A 5 -7.68 17.32 -2.47
N SER A 6 -7.75 16.94 -1.20
CA SER A 6 -8.40 15.70 -0.79
C SER A 6 -9.92 15.78 -0.99
N PRO A 7 -10.55 14.80 -1.67
CA PRO A 7 -12.01 14.71 -1.75
C PRO A 7 -12.65 14.28 -0.42
N LEU A 8 -11.87 13.74 0.53
CA LEU A 8 -12.37 13.34 1.85
C LEU A 8 -12.45 14.54 2.80
N THR A 9 -11.39 15.34 2.88
CA THR A 9 -11.26 16.41 3.88
C THR A 9 -11.54 17.80 3.31
N GLY A 10 -11.48 17.97 1.98
CA GLY A 10 -11.53 19.27 1.32
C GLY A 10 -10.25 20.10 1.47
N ALA A 11 -9.27 19.64 2.24
CA ALA A 11 -7.98 20.31 2.48
C ALA A 11 -6.86 19.76 1.57
N GLN A 12 -5.63 20.23 1.78
CA GLN A 12 -4.45 19.63 1.17
C GLN A 12 -4.33 18.16 1.60
N GLY A 13 -4.26 17.27 0.61
CA GLY A 13 -4.06 15.83 0.81
C GLY A 13 -2.69 15.41 0.30
N GLU A 14 -1.99 14.64 1.12
CA GLU A 14 -0.69 14.06 0.80
C GLU A 14 -0.68 12.59 1.21
N ALA A 15 -0.08 11.73 0.39
CA ALA A 15 0.18 10.35 0.78
C ALA A 15 1.51 9.87 0.23
N GLU A 16 2.15 8.99 0.99
CA GLU A 16 3.47 8.45 0.68
C GLU A 16 3.39 6.96 0.39
N ALA A 17 4.26 6.49 -0.50
CA ALA A 17 4.45 5.08 -0.78
C ALA A 17 5.92 4.83 -1.04
N GLY A 18 6.43 3.74 -0.48
CA GLY A 18 7.71 3.17 -0.89
C GLY A 18 7.57 2.34 -2.17
N GLY A 19 8.34 1.25 -2.23
CA GLY A 19 8.32 0.30 -3.34
C GLY A 19 9.36 0.60 -4.39
N TRP A 20 8.97 0.45 -5.65
CA TRP A 20 9.89 0.44 -6.79
C TRP A 20 9.55 1.48 -7.86
N TRP A 21 8.37 2.09 -7.80
CA TRP A 21 7.90 3.01 -8.83
C TRP A 21 8.67 4.35 -8.85
N GLY A 22 8.91 4.97 -7.69
CA GLY A 22 9.64 6.25 -7.61
C GLY A 22 11.05 6.20 -8.21
N PRO A 23 11.91 5.22 -7.83
CA PRO A 23 13.21 5.03 -8.46
C PRO A 23 13.14 4.79 -9.97
N GLU A 24 12.13 4.06 -10.43
CA GLU A 24 11.92 3.80 -11.88
C GLU A 24 11.57 5.11 -12.63
N LEU A 25 10.76 5.99 -12.03
CA LEU A 25 10.46 7.32 -12.58
C LEU A 25 11.70 8.18 -12.70
N LYS A 26 12.54 8.22 -11.66
CA LYS A 26 13.79 8.99 -11.70
C LYS A 26 14.72 8.48 -12.81
N LYS A 27 14.85 7.16 -12.95
CA LYS A 27 15.62 6.52 -14.04
C LYS A 27 15.00 6.75 -15.43
N ALA A 28 13.70 6.97 -15.52
CA ALA A 28 13.04 7.35 -16.77
C ALA A 28 13.30 8.82 -17.14
N GLY A 29 13.90 9.61 -16.24
CA GLY A 29 14.30 11.01 -16.50
C GLY A 29 13.32 12.05 -15.96
N PHE A 30 12.43 11.70 -15.02
CA PHE A 30 11.44 12.61 -14.45
C PHE A 30 11.55 12.68 -12.93
N ASP A 31 11.36 13.87 -12.37
CA ASP A 31 11.27 14.09 -10.91
C ASP A 31 9.83 14.07 -10.40
N ALA A 32 8.89 14.53 -11.23
CA ALA A 32 7.49 14.61 -10.88
C ALA A 32 6.61 14.52 -12.13
N ILE A 33 5.33 14.20 -11.92
CA ILE A 33 4.28 14.22 -12.94
C ILE A 33 3.16 15.09 -12.41
N ILE A 34 2.73 16.08 -13.21
CA ILE A 34 1.58 16.93 -12.88
C ILE A 34 0.45 16.61 -13.85
N VAL A 35 -0.62 16.00 -13.34
CA VAL A 35 -1.81 15.66 -14.14
C VAL A 35 -2.90 16.72 -13.95
N LYS A 36 -3.23 17.44 -15.02
CA LYS A 36 -4.31 18.43 -15.07
C LYS A 36 -5.43 17.95 -16.00
N GLY A 37 -6.63 18.53 -15.83
CA GLY A 37 -7.81 18.14 -16.61
C GLY A 37 -8.31 16.73 -16.30
N SER A 38 -9.09 16.17 -17.23
CA SER A 38 -9.60 14.80 -17.24
C SER A 38 -9.68 14.31 -18.69
N SER A 39 -9.42 13.02 -18.90
CA SER A 39 -9.62 12.38 -20.20
C SER A 39 -11.12 12.13 -20.48
N PRO A 40 -11.58 12.16 -21.75
CA PRO A 40 -12.95 11.78 -22.11
C PRO A 40 -13.22 10.27 -21.93
N THR A 41 -12.19 9.42 -22.06
CA THR A 41 -12.26 7.96 -21.86
C THR A 41 -11.18 7.50 -20.88
N PRO A 42 -11.30 6.31 -20.26
CA PRO A 42 -10.21 5.73 -19.49
C PRO A 42 -8.89 5.63 -20.27
N VAL A 43 -7.81 6.08 -19.63
CA VAL A 43 -6.44 6.05 -20.18
C VAL A 43 -5.43 5.61 -19.13
N TYR A 44 -4.26 5.16 -19.58
CA TYR A 44 -3.08 5.03 -18.74
C TYR A 44 -1.91 5.79 -19.37
N LEU A 45 -1.02 6.32 -18.53
CA LEU A 45 0.20 6.98 -18.97
C LEU A 45 1.32 5.94 -19.05
N TYR A 46 2.04 5.90 -20.17
CA TYR A 46 3.25 5.10 -20.32
C TYR A 46 4.47 6.01 -20.48
N ILE A 47 5.50 5.76 -19.67
CA ILE A 47 6.76 6.50 -19.68
C ILE A 47 7.90 5.53 -19.90
N LYS A 48 8.71 5.75 -20.95
CA LYS A 48 9.94 4.99 -21.20
C LYS A 48 11.07 5.93 -21.57
N ASP A 49 12.06 6.05 -20.69
CA ASP A 49 13.33 6.77 -20.95
C ASP A 49 13.18 8.18 -21.55
N GLY A 50 12.23 8.97 -21.03
CA GLY A 50 11.95 10.35 -21.48
C GLY A 50 10.82 10.46 -22.50
N LYS A 51 10.37 9.35 -23.08
CA LYS A 51 9.19 9.31 -23.96
C LYS A 51 7.94 9.08 -23.12
N VAL A 52 6.88 9.81 -23.45
CA VAL A 52 5.61 9.80 -22.72
C VAL A 52 4.47 9.61 -23.70
N GLU A 53 3.62 8.62 -23.43
CA GLU A 53 2.47 8.26 -24.27
C GLU A 53 1.22 8.09 -23.41
N ILE A 54 0.08 8.60 -23.89
CA ILE A 54 -1.23 8.32 -23.28
C ILE A 54 -1.86 7.18 -24.08
N LYS A 55 -2.11 6.05 -23.41
CA LYS A 55 -2.67 4.84 -24.02
C LYS A 55 -4.10 4.62 -23.56
N ASN A 56 -4.93 4.01 -24.41
CA ASN A 56 -6.29 3.65 -24.06
C ASN A 56 -6.29 2.65 -22.88
N ALA A 57 -7.20 2.83 -21.92
CA ALA A 57 -7.38 1.93 -20.78
C ALA A 57 -8.84 1.48 -20.60
N THR A 58 -9.68 1.59 -21.63
CA THR A 58 -11.11 1.26 -21.52
C THR A 58 -11.31 -0.19 -21.12
N HIS A 59 -10.49 -1.10 -21.65
CA HIS A 59 -10.49 -2.53 -21.32
C HIS A 59 -9.93 -2.86 -19.93
N LEU A 60 -9.19 -1.93 -19.30
CA LEU A 60 -8.66 -2.06 -17.94
C LEU A 60 -9.63 -1.50 -16.89
N TRP A 61 -10.54 -0.62 -17.29
CA TRP A 61 -11.50 -0.01 -16.39
C TRP A 61 -12.45 -1.06 -15.79
N GLY A 62 -12.64 -1.04 -14.48
CA GLY A 62 -13.39 -2.06 -13.73
C GLY A 62 -12.55 -3.28 -13.29
N LYS A 63 -11.31 -3.42 -13.78
CA LYS A 63 -10.43 -4.53 -13.38
C LYS A 63 -9.73 -4.24 -12.05
N ASP A 64 -9.51 -5.30 -11.27
CA ASP A 64 -8.69 -5.25 -10.05
C ASP A 64 -7.22 -4.91 -10.37
N THR A 65 -6.46 -4.55 -9.34
CA THR A 65 -5.07 -4.11 -9.48
C THR A 65 -4.14 -5.21 -10.00
N GLY A 66 -4.38 -6.48 -9.66
CA GLY A 66 -3.58 -7.61 -10.13
C GLY A 66 -3.77 -7.86 -11.62
N THR A 67 -5.02 -7.94 -12.05
CA THR A 67 -5.39 -8.06 -13.47
C THR A 67 -4.85 -6.87 -14.27
N THR A 68 -5.07 -5.64 -13.80
CA THR A 68 -4.58 -4.42 -14.47
C THR A 68 -3.05 -4.44 -14.64
N GLN A 69 -2.31 -4.76 -13.58
CA GLN A 69 -0.84 -4.81 -13.62
C GLN A 69 -0.34 -5.83 -14.64
N ARG A 70 -0.95 -7.02 -14.67
CA ARG A 70 -0.57 -8.11 -15.57
C ARG A 70 -0.83 -7.72 -17.02
N THR A 71 -2.03 -7.24 -17.32
CA THR A 71 -2.43 -6.86 -18.68
C THR A 71 -1.55 -5.74 -19.23
N ILE A 72 -1.21 -4.71 -18.44
CA ILE A 72 -0.29 -3.64 -18.88
C ILE A 72 1.11 -4.21 -19.18
N LYS A 73 1.63 -5.12 -18.36
CA LYS A 73 2.96 -5.74 -18.59
C LYS A 73 2.97 -6.61 -19.85
N GLU A 74 1.92 -7.37 -20.09
CA GLU A 74 1.73 -8.18 -21.29
C GLU A 74 1.62 -7.30 -22.56
N GLU A 75 0.79 -6.26 -22.53
CA GLU A 75 0.64 -5.30 -23.66
C GLU A 75 1.93 -4.61 -24.05
N LEU A 76 2.79 -4.33 -23.07
CA LEU A 76 4.05 -3.62 -23.26
C LEU A 76 5.24 -4.57 -23.40
N ALA A 77 5.00 -5.88 -23.28
CA ALA A 77 5.99 -6.95 -23.36
C ALA A 77 7.25 -6.70 -22.49
N ASP A 78 7.08 -6.17 -21.28
CA ASP A 78 8.18 -5.88 -20.35
C ASP A 78 7.76 -6.03 -18.88
N ASP A 79 8.21 -7.12 -18.25
CA ASP A 79 7.93 -7.43 -16.84
C ASP A 79 8.62 -6.50 -15.84
N LYS A 80 9.62 -5.71 -16.28
CA LYS A 80 10.36 -4.77 -15.42
C LYS A 80 9.65 -3.43 -15.28
N ILE A 81 8.56 -3.20 -16.03
CA ILE A 81 7.73 -2.00 -15.88
C ILE A 81 7.19 -1.93 -14.46
N ARG A 82 7.26 -0.73 -13.87
CA ARG A 82 6.66 -0.41 -12.57
C ARG A 82 5.40 0.37 -12.78
N ILE A 83 4.34 0.01 -12.06
CA ILE A 83 2.99 0.53 -12.30
C ILE A 83 2.46 1.12 -11.00
N ALA A 84 2.04 2.39 -11.04
CA ALA A 84 1.18 3.01 -10.04
C ALA A 84 -0.24 3.08 -10.60
N GLN A 85 -1.22 2.58 -9.86
CA GLN A 85 -2.57 2.34 -10.42
C GLN A 85 -3.68 2.46 -9.38
N ILE A 86 -4.90 2.61 -9.90
CA ILE A 86 -6.14 2.51 -9.13
C ILE A 86 -6.89 1.23 -9.48
N GLY A 87 -7.66 0.73 -8.52
CA GLY A 87 -8.69 -0.30 -8.71
C GLY A 87 -10.10 0.31 -8.73
N PRO A 88 -11.14 -0.53 -8.64
CA PRO A 88 -12.53 -0.12 -8.67
C PRO A 88 -12.92 0.98 -7.66
N ALA A 89 -12.29 1.07 -6.49
CA ALA A 89 -12.62 2.14 -5.54
C ALA A 89 -12.23 3.53 -6.06
N GLY A 90 -11.08 3.65 -6.74
CA GLY A 90 -10.65 4.89 -7.37
C GLY A 90 -11.56 5.27 -8.54
N GLU A 91 -11.92 4.29 -9.37
CA GLU A 91 -12.82 4.49 -10.52
C GLU A 91 -14.23 4.95 -10.09
N ASN A 92 -14.73 4.42 -8.98
CA ASN A 92 -16.02 4.78 -8.38
C ASN A 92 -15.95 5.97 -7.42
N LEU A 93 -14.81 6.67 -7.37
CA LEU A 93 -14.63 7.89 -6.57
C LEU A 93 -14.90 7.71 -5.07
N VAL A 94 -14.61 6.53 -4.52
CA VAL A 94 -14.67 6.30 -3.08
C VAL A 94 -13.75 7.30 -2.38
N ARG A 95 -14.28 8.07 -1.41
CA ARG A 95 -13.56 9.22 -0.83
C ARG A 95 -12.22 8.86 -0.16
N PHE A 96 -12.02 7.60 0.18
CA PHE A 96 -10.79 7.05 0.75
C PHE A 96 -10.15 5.98 -0.17
N ALA A 97 -10.38 6.07 -1.48
CA ALA A 97 -9.63 5.30 -2.46
C ALA A 97 -8.16 5.71 -2.50
N ASN A 98 -7.28 4.74 -2.67
CA ASN A 98 -5.83 4.91 -2.68
C ASN A 98 -5.21 4.58 -4.04
N ILE A 99 -3.89 4.78 -4.15
CA ILE A 99 -3.10 4.41 -5.32
C ILE A 99 -2.09 3.36 -4.86
N VAL A 100 -1.93 2.29 -5.64
CA VAL A 100 -1.00 1.20 -5.32
C VAL A 100 0.09 1.08 -6.38
N ASN A 101 1.32 0.80 -5.94
CA ASN A 101 2.38 0.27 -6.80
C ASN A 101 2.86 -1.12 -6.35
N GLU A 102 3.17 -1.98 -7.33
CA GLU A 102 3.54 -3.39 -7.14
C GLU A 102 2.59 -4.18 -6.23
N LEU A 103 1.28 -3.87 -6.27
CA LEU A 103 0.19 -4.46 -5.49
C LEU A 103 0.30 -4.35 -3.95
N LYS A 104 1.37 -3.73 -3.43
CA LYS A 104 1.76 -3.81 -2.00
C LYS A 104 2.20 -2.49 -1.37
N HIS A 105 2.42 -1.45 -2.19
CA HIS A 105 2.92 -0.16 -1.73
C HIS A 105 1.89 0.92 -2.03
N PHE A 106 1.32 1.51 -0.98
CA PHE A 106 0.11 2.32 -1.09
C PHE A 106 0.38 3.78 -0.74
N ASN A 107 -0.05 4.68 -1.60
CA ASN A 107 -0.36 6.06 -1.22
C ASN A 107 -1.74 6.04 -0.57
N GLY A 108 -1.76 5.62 0.71
CA GLY A 108 -2.92 4.96 1.32
C GLY A 108 -4.10 5.87 1.68
N ARG A 109 -3.88 7.14 2.04
CA ARG A 109 -4.91 8.01 2.64
C ARG A 109 -5.25 9.21 1.77
N ASN A 110 -6.19 10.02 2.25
CA ASN A 110 -6.63 11.28 1.64
C ASN A 110 -7.38 11.17 0.32
N GLY A 111 -7.79 9.98 -0.12
CA GLY A 111 -8.66 9.83 -1.29
C GLY A 111 -7.98 10.11 -2.63
N LEU A 112 -6.66 10.03 -2.68
CA LEU A 112 -5.90 10.39 -3.89
C LEU A 112 -6.15 9.41 -5.04
N GLY A 113 -6.59 8.18 -4.75
CA GLY A 113 -7.09 7.25 -5.77
C GLY A 113 -8.38 7.74 -6.45
N ALA A 114 -9.28 8.38 -5.70
CA ALA A 114 -10.48 8.99 -6.28
C ALA A 114 -10.14 10.23 -7.12
N VAL A 115 -9.13 11.01 -6.71
CA VAL A 115 -8.61 12.11 -7.55
C VAL A 115 -8.09 11.56 -8.88
N MET A 116 -7.28 10.50 -8.86
CA MET A 116 -6.78 9.85 -10.07
C MET A 116 -7.91 9.27 -10.94
N GLY A 117 -8.91 8.63 -10.32
CA GLY A 117 -10.09 8.11 -11.01
C GLY A 117 -10.97 9.19 -11.63
N SER A 118 -11.14 10.35 -10.98
CA SER A 118 -11.89 11.50 -11.51
C SER A 118 -11.33 12.05 -12.83
N LYS A 119 -10.05 11.75 -13.11
CA LYS A 119 -9.37 12.13 -14.36
C LYS A 119 -9.45 11.06 -15.45
N LYS A 120 -10.13 9.95 -15.16
CA LYS A 120 -10.14 8.71 -15.94
C LYS A 120 -8.73 8.16 -16.20
N LEU A 121 -7.80 8.38 -15.27
CA LEU A 121 -6.43 7.88 -15.35
C LEU A 121 -6.33 6.57 -14.56
N LYS A 122 -6.30 5.42 -15.24
CA LYS A 122 -6.27 4.09 -14.62
C LYS A 122 -4.91 3.76 -14.00
N ALA A 123 -3.84 4.13 -14.68
CA ALA A 123 -2.48 3.79 -14.25
C ALA A 123 -1.43 4.75 -14.82
N ILE A 124 -0.25 4.74 -14.21
CA ILE A 124 0.99 5.30 -14.73
C ILE A 124 2.05 4.18 -14.72
N ALA A 125 2.35 3.68 -15.91
CA ALA A 125 3.35 2.64 -16.16
C ALA A 125 4.68 3.29 -16.55
N VAL A 126 5.77 2.87 -15.91
CA VAL A 126 7.08 3.50 -16.06
C VAL A 126 8.15 2.44 -16.29
N ARG A 127 9.06 2.72 -17.24
CA ARG A 127 10.30 2.00 -17.46
C ARG A 127 11.47 2.98 -17.57
N GLY A 128 12.41 2.88 -16.65
CA GLY A 128 13.62 3.69 -16.60
C GLY A 128 14.87 2.84 -16.69
N THR A 129 15.74 3.11 -17.67
CA THR A 129 16.99 2.40 -17.89
C THR A 129 18.22 3.28 -17.70
N LYS A 130 18.05 4.60 -17.62
CA LYS A 130 19.17 5.53 -17.48
C LYS A 130 19.80 5.45 -16.09
N PRO A 131 21.12 5.64 -15.99
CA PRO A 131 21.77 5.85 -14.70
C PRO A 131 21.24 7.13 -14.05
N ILE A 132 21.34 7.21 -12.72
CA ILE A 132 21.10 8.44 -11.98
C ILE A 132 22.45 9.13 -11.81
N ASP A 133 22.60 10.32 -12.37
CA ASP A 133 23.82 11.11 -12.23
C ASP A 133 23.93 11.64 -10.80
N LEU A 134 25.09 11.37 -10.19
CA LEU A 134 25.44 11.82 -8.85
C LEU A 134 26.63 12.76 -8.97
N TYR A 135 26.57 13.90 -8.29
CA TYR A 135 27.67 14.87 -8.25
C TYR A 135 28.96 14.23 -7.70
N ASP A 136 28.87 13.53 -6.56
CA ASP A 136 30.00 12.85 -5.93
C ASP A 136 29.62 11.39 -5.60
N LYS A 137 29.99 10.47 -6.50
CA LYS A 137 29.67 9.04 -6.39
C LYS A 137 30.39 8.38 -5.21
N GLU A 138 31.63 8.77 -4.95
CA GLU A 138 32.43 8.20 -3.87
C GLU A 138 31.87 8.59 -2.51
N LYS A 139 31.52 9.87 -2.34
CA LYS A 139 30.91 10.35 -1.11
C LYS A 139 29.54 9.73 -0.86
N VAL A 140 28.69 9.62 -1.89
CA VAL A 140 27.39 8.94 -1.75
C VAL A 140 27.57 7.48 -1.34
N ASN A 141 28.54 6.76 -1.90
CA ASN A 141 28.84 5.38 -1.51
C ASN A 141 29.34 5.29 -0.06
N GLN A 142 30.24 6.19 0.36
CA GLN A 142 30.71 6.27 1.74
C GLN A 142 29.54 6.46 2.72
N VAL A 143 28.70 7.47 2.49
CA VAL A 143 27.54 7.79 3.34
C VAL A 143 26.54 6.63 3.35
N THR A 144 26.32 5.98 2.21
CA THR A 144 25.43 4.81 2.13
C THR A 144 25.91 3.67 3.02
N LYS A 145 27.21 3.38 3.04
CA LYS A 145 27.78 2.34 3.92
C LYS A 145 27.63 2.71 5.39
N GLU A 146 27.90 3.96 5.76
CA GLU A 146 27.75 4.45 7.13
C GLU A 146 26.30 4.36 7.62
N ILE A 147 25.34 4.82 6.80
CA ILE A 147 23.91 4.75 7.11
C ILE A 147 23.45 3.29 7.20
N THR A 148 23.87 2.45 6.27
CA THR A 148 23.49 1.02 6.28
C THR A 148 23.96 0.34 7.55
N LYS A 149 25.21 0.60 7.98
CA LYS A 149 25.73 0.07 9.25
C LYS A 149 24.89 0.54 10.44
N ARG A 150 24.62 1.84 10.54
CA ARG A 150 23.79 2.41 11.63
C ARG A 150 22.38 1.81 11.66
N ILE A 151 21.76 1.61 10.50
CA ILE A 151 20.43 0.97 10.42
C ILE A 151 20.50 -0.48 10.90
N MET A 152 21.51 -1.25 10.49
CA MET A 152 21.64 -2.65 10.90
C MET A 152 21.94 -2.81 12.40
N ASP A 153 22.62 -1.83 13.00
CA ASP A 153 22.96 -1.81 14.43
C ASP A 153 21.83 -1.25 15.30
N ASN A 154 20.82 -0.59 14.72
CA ASN A 154 19.71 0.03 15.45
C ASN A 154 18.64 -1.01 15.84
N PRO A 155 18.26 -1.12 17.14
CA PRO A 155 17.26 -2.10 17.59
C PRO A 155 15.90 -1.95 16.92
N LEU A 156 15.38 -0.73 16.76
CA LEU A 156 14.07 -0.51 16.13
C LEU A 156 14.06 -0.94 14.66
N SER A 157 15.18 -0.80 13.96
CA SER A 157 15.35 -1.28 12.58
C SER A 157 15.37 -2.81 12.52
N ARG A 158 15.94 -3.47 13.54
CA ARG A 158 15.89 -4.93 13.69
C ARG A 158 14.46 -5.40 13.96
N ASP A 159 13.74 -4.74 14.86
CA ASP A 159 12.34 -5.06 15.16
C ASP A 159 11.46 -4.93 13.91
N LEU A 160 11.60 -3.85 13.14
CA LEU A 160 10.89 -3.70 11.86
C LEU A 160 11.26 -4.80 10.86
N ARG A 161 12.51 -5.27 10.85
CA ARG A 161 12.94 -6.36 9.98
C ARG A 161 12.37 -7.71 10.41
N GLU A 162 12.31 -7.98 11.71
CA GLU A 162 11.89 -9.28 12.24
C GLU A 162 10.37 -9.39 12.39
N LEU A 163 9.72 -8.32 12.86
CA LEU A 163 8.31 -8.28 13.24
C LEU A 163 7.46 -7.42 12.32
N GLY A 164 8.07 -6.55 11.51
CA GLY A 164 7.34 -5.60 10.67
C GLY A 164 6.77 -4.46 11.52
N THR A 165 5.82 -3.73 10.97
CA THR A 165 5.13 -2.66 11.72
C THR A 165 4.30 -3.22 12.89
N LEU A 166 3.92 -4.50 12.86
CA LEU A 166 3.21 -5.18 13.94
C LEU A 166 4.02 -5.28 15.24
N ALA A 167 5.32 -4.95 15.24
CA ALA A 167 6.16 -4.88 16.44
C ALA A 167 5.51 -4.07 17.59
N VAL A 168 4.68 -3.08 17.25
CA VAL A 168 4.02 -2.22 18.23
C VAL A 168 2.74 -2.81 18.84
N VAL A 169 2.14 -3.84 18.22
CA VAL A 169 0.83 -4.38 18.65
C VAL A 169 0.89 -4.91 20.08
N ARG A 170 1.93 -5.67 20.43
CA ARG A 170 2.11 -6.22 21.78
C ARG A 170 2.17 -5.11 22.82
N GLY A 171 3.01 -4.09 22.58
CA GLY A 171 3.14 -2.94 23.48
C GLY A 171 1.82 -2.19 23.68
N PHE A 172 1.03 -2.01 22.62
CA PHE A 172 -0.28 -1.38 22.73
C PHE A 172 -1.31 -2.25 23.45
N TYR A 173 -1.31 -3.56 23.20
CA TYR A 173 -2.19 -4.50 23.87
C TYR A 173 -1.91 -4.59 25.38
N GLU A 174 -0.66 -4.84 25.76
CA GLU A 174 -0.24 -4.95 27.17
C GLU A 174 -0.36 -3.62 27.91
N GLY A 175 -0.16 -2.50 27.20
CA GLY A 175 -0.35 -1.15 27.74
C GLY A 175 -1.81 -0.70 27.85
N GLY A 176 -2.79 -1.50 27.42
CA GLY A 176 -4.20 -1.14 27.46
C GLY A 176 -4.58 0.02 26.53
N CYS A 177 -3.85 0.19 25.43
CA CYS A 177 -4.03 1.26 24.45
C CYS A 177 -4.16 0.75 23.00
N LEU A 178 -4.53 -0.52 22.81
CA LEU A 178 -4.89 -1.08 21.51
C LEU A 178 -6.31 -0.62 21.12
N PRO A 179 -6.47 0.22 20.08
CA PRO A 179 -7.78 0.76 19.72
C PRO A 179 -8.77 -0.35 19.35
N SER A 180 -9.93 -0.36 20.00
CA SER A 180 -10.88 -1.47 19.91
C SER A 180 -12.33 -1.00 19.89
N TYR A 181 -13.19 -1.75 19.18
CA TYR A 181 -14.63 -1.53 19.08
C TYR A 181 -15.01 -0.06 18.80
N ASN A 182 -14.61 0.45 17.63
CA ASN A 182 -14.77 1.86 17.23
C ASN A 182 -14.26 2.87 18.30
N TRP A 183 -13.06 2.65 18.84
CA TRP A 183 -12.43 3.49 19.88
C TRP A 183 -13.20 3.62 21.20
N THR A 184 -14.13 2.70 21.50
CA THR A 184 -14.83 2.73 22.79
C THR A 184 -13.95 2.22 23.95
N THR A 185 -12.87 1.49 23.64
CA THR A 185 -11.90 1.01 24.63
C THR A 185 -10.51 0.80 24.00
N GLY A 186 -9.47 0.86 24.84
CA GLY A 186 -8.09 0.49 24.50
C GLY A 186 -7.74 -0.97 24.81
N TYR A 187 -8.70 -1.76 25.29
CA TYR A 187 -8.52 -3.16 25.64
C TYR A 187 -9.29 -4.09 24.70
N PHE A 188 -8.60 -5.10 24.19
CA PHE A 188 -9.17 -6.19 23.40
C PHE A 188 -8.70 -7.51 23.97
N LYS A 189 -9.60 -8.32 24.51
CA LYS A 189 -9.26 -9.55 25.23
C LYS A 189 -8.41 -10.51 24.38
N GLU A 190 -8.70 -10.58 23.09
CA GLU A 190 -8.00 -11.42 22.12
C GLU A 190 -6.82 -10.70 21.43
N GLY A 191 -6.33 -9.58 21.96
CA GLY A 191 -5.25 -8.78 21.38
C GLY A 191 -3.94 -9.54 21.14
N GLU A 192 -3.64 -10.56 21.95
CA GLU A 192 -2.48 -11.45 21.77
C GLU A 192 -2.50 -12.16 20.39
N ASN A 193 -3.69 -12.45 19.86
CA ASN A 193 -3.86 -13.11 18.55
C ASN A 193 -3.44 -12.20 17.39
N LEU A 194 -3.37 -10.88 17.61
CA LEU A 194 -3.06 -9.89 16.58
C LEU A 194 -1.57 -9.51 16.52
N THR A 195 -0.75 -10.08 17.41
CA THR A 195 0.65 -9.74 17.55
C THR A 195 1.51 -10.19 16.36
N ALA A 196 2.68 -9.58 16.22
CA ALA A 196 3.65 -9.96 15.19
C ALA A 196 4.12 -11.40 15.36
N GLU A 197 4.28 -11.88 16.58
CA GLU A 197 4.69 -13.25 16.88
C GLU A 197 3.64 -14.26 16.41
N THR A 198 2.35 -13.98 16.65
CA THR A 198 1.26 -14.81 16.16
C THR A 198 1.23 -14.81 14.62
N LEU A 199 1.33 -13.64 13.98
CA LEU A 199 1.37 -13.55 12.51
C LEU A 199 2.55 -14.34 11.92
N ASN A 200 3.74 -14.17 12.49
CA ASN A 200 4.97 -14.82 12.03
C ASN A 200 4.91 -16.35 12.18
N LYS A 201 4.26 -16.86 13.23
CA LYS A 201 4.10 -18.30 13.48
C LYS A 201 3.01 -18.97 12.63
N THR A 202 2.05 -18.20 12.12
CA THR A 202 0.83 -18.75 11.52
C THR A 202 0.74 -18.54 10.01
N ILE A 203 0.67 -17.29 9.55
CA ILE A 203 0.31 -16.96 8.17
C ILE A 203 1.44 -16.30 7.38
N LEU A 204 2.60 -16.02 8.01
CA LEU A 204 3.75 -15.44 7.31
C LEU A 204 4.34 -16.42 6.30
N LYS A 205 4.39 -16.00 5.04
CA LYS A 205 5.08 -16.73 3.97
C LYS A 205 6.51 -16.25 3.76
N SER A 206 6.71 -14.93 3.72
CA SER A 206 8.05 -14.34 3.49
C SER A 206 8.09 -12.87 3.86
N THR A 207 9.29 -12.28 3.81
CA THR A 207 9.50 -10.84 3.96
C THR A 207 10.10 -10.21 2.71
N LYS A 208 9.71 -8.96 2.43
CA LYS A 208 10.15 -8.18 1.26
C LYS A 208 10.56 -6.77 1.69
N GLY A 209 11.14 -6.02 0.76
CA GLY A 209 11.56 -4.64 0.99
C GLY A 209 11.23 -3.73 -0.19
N CYS A 210 11.24 -2.44 0.10
CA CYS A 210 11.27 -1.38 -0.91
C CYS A 210 12.65 -1.36 -1.60
N TYR A 211 12.75 -0.62 -2.69
CA TYR A 211 14.02 -0.40 -3.39
C TYR A 211 15.14 0.04 -2.44
N ALA A 212 16.30 -0.62 -2.52
CA ALA A 212 17.52 -0.34 -1.75
C ALA A 212 17.38 -0.34 -0.21
N CYS A 213 16.25 -0.77 0.35
CA CYS A 213 16.00 -0.72 1.79
C CYS A 213 16.65 -1.93 2.51
N PRO A 214 17.57 -1.70 3.48
CA PRO A 214 18.20 -2.80 4.23
C PRO A 214 17.29 -3.41 5.31
N ILE A 215 16.23 -2.71 5.73
CA ILE A 215 15.31 -3.14 6.79
C ILE A 215 14.41 -4.28 6.30
N ARG A 216 13.82 -4.15 5.11
CA ARG A 216 12.91 -5.16 4.52
C ARG A 216 11.73 -5.54 5.43
N CYS A 217 11.00 -4.52 5.91
CA CYS A 217 9.92 -4.70 6.89
C CYS A 217 8.64 -5.37 6.37
N LYS A 218 8.44 -5.43 5.05
CA LYS A 218 7.15 -5.82 4.45
C LYS A 218 6.87 -7.30 4.69
N ARG A 219 5.71 -7.58 5.29
CA ARG A 219 5.18 -8.94 5.43
C ARG A 219 4.53 -9.39 4.13
N VAL A 220 4.66 -10.68 3.82
CA VAL A 220 3.89 -11.36 2.78
C VAL A 220 3.24 -12.55 3.46
N VAL A 221 1.91 -12.58 3.45
CA VAL A 221 1.14 -13.64 4.10
C VAL A 221 0.46 -14.52 3.06
N GLU A 222 0.18 -15.75 3.43
CA GLU A 222 -0.57 -16.70 2.62
C GLU A 222 -1.47 -17.53 3.52
N VAL A 223 -2.67 -17.81 3.03
CA VAL A 223 -3.61 -18.75 3.64
C VAL A 223 -4.13 -19.60 2.49
N ASP A 224 -4.08 -20.92 2.64
CA ASP A 224 -4.60 -21.87 1.65
C ASP A 224 -5.47 -22.90 2.37
N GLU A 225 -6.66 -22.47 2.79
CA GLU A 225 -7.67 -23.30 3.42
C GLU A 225 -8.87 -23.47 2.49
N PRO A 226 -9.67 -24.55 2.63
CA PRO A 226 -10.79 -24.84 1.72
C PRO A 226 -11.76 -23.66 1.50
N ASN A 227 -12.03 -22.89 2.55
CA ASN A 227 -13.00 -21.79 2.53
C ASN A 227 -12.34 -20.40 2.58
N LEU A 228 -11.01 -20.33 2.67
CA LEU A 228 -10.31 -19.07 2.85
C LEU A 228 -8.94 -19.12 2.18
N LYS A 229 -8.78 -18.29 1.15
CA LYS A 229 -7.51 -18.12 0.44
C LYS A 229 -7.05 -16.69 0.49
N VAL A 230 -5.78 -16.47 0.84
CA VAL A 230 -5.13 -15.16 0.81
C VAL A 230 -3.97 -15.21 -0.16
N ASP A 231 -4.06 -14.41 -1.22
CA ASP A 231 -3.04 -14.36 -2.27
C ASP A 231 -1.81 -13.55 -1.83
N PRO A 232 -0.61 -14.17 -1.72
CA PRO A 232 0.62 -13.48 -1.32
C PRO A 232 1.07 -12.39 -2.31
N ALA A 233 0.49 -12.32 -3.51
CA ALA A 233 0.72 -11.23 -4.46
C ALA A 233 0.27 -9.87 -3.92
N TYR A 234 -0.61 -9.81 -2.92
CA TYR A 234 -1.09 -8.56 -2.31
C TYR A 234 -0.40 -8.19 -0.99
N GLY A 235 0.65 -8.93 -0.60
CA GLY A 235 1.46 -8.60 0.58
C GLY A 235 0.82 -9.09 1.86
N GLY A 236 1.03 -8.36 2.95
CA GLY A 236 0.44 -8.63 4.25
C GLY A 236 0.03 -7.34 4.93
N PRO A 237 -0.87 -7.43 5.92
CA PRO A 237 -1.35 -6.27 6.65
C PRO A 237 -0.20 -5.62 7.45
N GLU A 238 -0.19 -4.29 7.49
CA GLU A 238 0.61 -3.51 8.43
C GLU A 238 -0.12 -3.38 9.77
N TYR A 239 0.54 -2.83 10.80
CA TYR A 239 -0.06 -2.56 12.11
C TYR A 239 -1.43 -1.86 12.01
N GLU A 240 -1.51 -0.80 11.20
CA GLU A 240 -2.72 -0.01 11.04
C GLU A 240 -3.85 -0.83 10.41
N THR A 241 -3.53 -1.71 9.48
CA THR A 241 -4.49 -2.62 8.84
C THR A 241 -4.98 -3.68 9.83
N ILE A 242 -4.08 -4.29 10.60
CA ILE A 242 -4.44 -5.25 11.65
C ILE A 242 -5.38 -4.61 12.67
N THR A 243 -5.06 -3.40 13.11
CA THR A 243 -5.85 -2.69 14.12
C THR A 243 -7.20 -2.29 13.55
N SER A 244 -7.23 -1.67 12.37
CA SER A 244 -8.46 -1.09 11.80
C SER A 244 -9.45 -2.15 11.32
N LEU A 245 -8.98 -3.26 10.73
CA LEU A 245 -9.83 -4.36 10.27
C LEU A 245 -9.95 -5.50 11.29
N GLY A 246 -9.20 -5.43 12.39
CA GLY A 246 -9.20 -6.38 13.50
C GLY A 246 -9.87 -5.81 14.74
N SER A 247 -9.10 -5.38 15.72
CA SER A 247 -9.59 -4.96 17.05
C SER A 247 -10.64 -3.84 17.00
N ILE A 248 -10.50 -2.87 16.10
CA ILE A 248 -11.51 -1.81 15.90
C ILE A 248 -12.87 -2.37 15.49
N CYS A 249 -12.89 -3.48 14.76
CA CYS A 249 -14.08 -4.21 14.34
C CYS A 249 -14.42 -5.41 15.25
N GLY A 250 -13.68 -5.62 16.35
CA GLY A 250 -13.86 -6.77 17.23
C GLY A 250 -13.43 -8.11 16.63
N ILE A 251 -12.54 -8.12 15.63
CA ILE A 251 -12.09 -9.33 14.93
C ILE A 251 -10.67 -9.69 15.40
N SER A 252 -10.47 -10.94 15.83
CA SER A 252 -9.18 -11.43 16.33
C SER A 252 -8.48 -12.46 15.43
N ASP A 253 -9.09 -12.84 14.31
CA ASP A 253 -8.54 -13.87 13.43
C ASP A 253 -7.75 -13.24 12.28
N LEU A 254 -6.43 -13.42 12.33
CA LEU A 254 -5.47 -12.89 11.35
C LEU A 254 -5.74 -13.35 9.91
N LYS A 255 -6.36 -14.51 9.70
CA LYS A 255 -6.64 -15.00 8.34
C LYS A 255 -7.74 -14.17 7.68
N TYR A 256 -8.81 -13.86 8.42
CA TYR A 256 -9.87 -12.99 7.93
C TYR A 256 -9.41 -11.54 7.78
N ILE A 257 -8.57 -11.06 8.70
CA ILE A 257 -7.97 -9.72 8.59
C ILE A 257 -7.05 -9.64 7.36
N ALA A 258 -6.23 -10.67 7.12
CA ALA A 258 -5.39 -10.76 5.93
C ALA A 258 -6.23 -10.81 4.64
N LYS A 259 -7.36 -11.52 4.66
CA LYS A 259 -8.30 -11.53 3.53
C LYS A 259 -8.93 -10.15 3.28
N ALA A 260 -9.36 -9.46 4.33
CA ALA A 260 -9.88 -8.10 4.21
C ALA A 260 -8.80 -7.13 3.68
N SER A 261 -7.56 -7.29 4.13
CA SER A 261 -6.41 -6.54 3.58
C SER A 261 -6.20 -6.82 2.09
N GLU A 262 -6.24 -8.08 1.66
CA GLU A 262 -6.12 -8.46 0.24
C GLU A 262 -7.21 -7.79 -0.60
N LEU A 263 -8.46 -7.78 -0.13
CA LEU A 263 -9.58 -7.13 -0.83
C LEU A 263 -9.40 -5.61 -0.91
N CYS A 264 -8.97 -4.96 0.17
CA CYS A 264 -8.63 -3.53 0.15
C CYS A 264 -7.53 -3.24 -0.88
N ASN A 265 -6.51 -4.10 -0.96
CA ASN A 265 -5.40 -3.97 -1.90
C ASN A 265 -5.82 -4.20 -3.37
N LYS A 266 -6.70 -5.18 -3.61
CA LYS A 266 -7.31 -5.46 -4.92
C LYS A 266 -8.13 -4.30 -5.45
N TYR A 267 -8.93 -3.69 -4.56
CA TYR A 267 -9.88 -2.65 -4.93
C TYR A 267 -9.38 -1.22 -4.71
N THR A 268 -8.18 -1.05 -4.14
CA THR A 268 -7.56 0.23 -3.77
C THR A 268 -8.37 1.04 -2.75
N MET A 269 -8.74 0.40 -1.65
CA MET A 269 -9.39 1.05 -0.51
C MET A 269 -8.38 1.24 0.63
N ASP A 270 -8.36 2.43 1.24
CA ASP A 270 -7.60 2.68 2.47
C ASP A 270 -8.06 1.73 3.58
N THR A 271 -7.19 0.87 4.09
CA THR A 271 -7.52 -0.12 5.12
C THR A 271 -7.94 0.56 6.43
N ILE A 272 -7.36 1.72 6.75
CA ILE A 272 -7.68 2.48 7.97
C ILE A 272 -9.12 3.01 7.86
N SER A 273 -9.38 3.81 6.83
CA SER A 273 -10.72 4.39 6.64
C SER A 273 -11.78 3.32 6.42
N THR A 274 -11.45 2.23 5.73
CA THR A 274 -12.36 1.09 5.55
C THR A 274 -12.76 0.47 6.88
N GLY A 275 -11.78 0.14 7.73
CA GLY A 275 -12.03 -0.40 9.07
C GLY A 275 -12.84 0.54 9.95
N MET A 276 -12.49 1.82 9.95
CA MET A 276 -13.22 2.84 10.72
C MET A 276 -14.67 3.02 10.26
N VAL A 277 -14.95 3.01 8.95
CA VAL A 277 -16.32 3.12 8.44
C VAL A 277 -17.14 1.87 8.79
N ILE A 278 -16.53 0.68 8.71
CA ILE A 278 -17.18 -0.57 9.13
C ILE A 278 -17.51 -0.54 10.62
N ALA A 279 -16.54 -0.19 11.47
CA ALA A 279 -16.74 -0.13 12.91
C ALA A 279 -17.77 0.94 13.32
N PHE A 280 -17.81 2.08 12.62
CA PHE A 280 -18.86 3.07 12.80
C PHE A 280 -20.25 2.50 12.46
N ALA A 281 -20.36 1.78 11.33
CA ALA A 281 -21.62 1.15 10.94
C ALA A 281 -22.07 0.06 11.93
N MET A 282 -21.13 -0.76 12.44
CA MET A 282 -21.38 -1.74 13.50
C MET A 282 -21.95 -1.05 14.75
N GLN A 283 -21.31 0.03 15.20
CA GLN A 283 -21.77 0.76 16.38
C GLN A 283 -23.14 1.43 16.18
N CYS A 284 -23.43 1.95 14.97
CA CYS A 284 -24.76 2.48 14.67
C CYS A 284 -25.81 1.38 14.77
N TYR A 285 -25.54 0.21 14.18
CA TYR A 285 -26.45 -0.94 14.27
C TYR A 285 -26.70 -1.39 15.72
N GLU A 286 -25.66 -1.45 16.54
CA GLU A 286 -25.78 -1.81 17.96
C GLU A 286 -26.61 -0.83 18.78
N LYS A 287 -26.66 0.45 18.38
CA LYS A 287 -27.34 1.52 19.11
C LYS A 287 -28.76 1.83 18.61
N GLY A 288 -29.19 1.22 17.51
CA GLY A 288 -30.47 1.52 16.84
C GLY A 288 -30.47 2.86 16.13
#